data_AF-A0A963WCA9-F1
#
_entry.id   AF-A0A963WCA9-F1
#
_cell.length_a   1.000
_cell.length_b   1.000
_cell.length_c   1.000
_cell.angle_alpha   90.00
_cell.angle_beta   90.00
_cell.angle_gamma   90.00
#
_symmetry.space_group_name_H-M   'P 1'
#
loop_
_entity.id
_entity.type
_entity.pdbx_description
1 polymer ?
#
loop_
_entity_poly.entity_id
_entity_poly.type
_entity_poly.pdbx_seq_one_letter_code
_entity_poly.pdbx_strand_id
1 'polypeptide(L)' 'DIRANAFLHHMVRNIVGSLIAVGAGRAAPGWLPALLAGRDRSKAADTAPAAGLYLVEVEYPAHFGLPSAPAEPLLPGA' A
#
# COMPACT_ATOMS: atom_id res chain seq x y z
N ASP A 1 6.44 0.10 -3.27
CA ASP A 1 5.36 0.16 -4.27
C ASP A 1 4.38 -0.99 -4.03
N ILE A 2 3.11 -0.82 -4.37
CA ILE A 2 2.07 -1.85 -4.30
C ILE A 2 1.11 -1.71 -5.47
N ARG A 3 0.84 -2.83 -6.15
CA ARG A 3 -0.06 -2.91 -7.29
C ARG A 3 -1.03 -4.08 -7.12
N ALA A 4 -2.28 -3.88 -7.54
CA ALA A 4 -3.33 -4.89 -7.51
C ALA A 4 -4.36 -4.62 -8.60
N ASN A 5 -5.21 -5.61 -8.90
CA ASN A 5 -6.37 -5.45 -9.77
C ASN A 5 -7.46 -4.56 -9.16
N ALA A 6 -7.60 -4.59 -7.83
CA ALA A 6 -8.49 -3.74 -7.06
C ALA A 6 -8.01 -3.67 -5.61
N PHE A 7 -8.46 -2.63 -4.89
CA PHE A 7 -8.18 -2.45 -3.47
C PHE A 7 -9.48 -2.29 -2.68
N LEU A 8 -9.53 -2.87 -1.48
CA LEU A 8 -10.59 -2.58 -0.51
C LEU A 8 -10.39 -1.20 0.14
N HIS A 9 -11.43 -0.70 0.79
CA HIS A 9 -11.35 0.56 1.54
C HIS A 9 -10.20 0.51 2.56
N HIS A 10 -9.32 1.52 2.49
CA HIS A 10 -8.10 1.65 3.30
C HIS A 10 -7.05 0.52 3.17
N MET A 11 -7.20 -0.43 2.23
CA MET A 11 -6.34 -1.62 2.13
C MET A 11 -4.85 -1.26 2.10
N VAL A 12 -4.44 -0.36 1.20
CA VAL A 12 -3.03 0.05 1.07
C VAL A 12 -2.51 0.65 2.38
N ARG A 13 -3.25 1.60 2.97
CA ARG A 13 -2.84 2.29 4.20
C ARG A 13 -2.82 1.36 5.42
N ASN A 14 -3.66 0.33 5.46
CA ASN A 14 -3.65 -0.70 6.49
C ASN A 14 -2.42 -1.61 6.38
N ILE A 15 -2.08 -2.03 5.16
CA ILE A 15 -0.87 -2.82 4.88
C ILE A 15 0.37 -2.02 5.26
N VAL A 16 0.47 -0.78 4.78
CA VAL A 16 1.59 0.12 5.06
C VAL A 16 1.71 0.39 6.57
N GLY A 17 0.61 0.63 7.28
CA GLY A 17 0.64 0.83 8.73
C GLY A 17 1.23 -0.37 9.49
N SER A 18 0.87 -1.58 9.07
CA SER A 18 1.40 -2.82 9.67
C SER A 18 2.88 -3.04 9.33
N LEU A 19 3.29 -2.72 8.10
CA LEU A 19 4.69 -2.76 7.68
C LEU A 19 5.55 -1.74 8.44
N ILE A 20 5.03 -0.53 8.69
CA ILE A 20 5.71 0.49 9.51
C ILE A 20 5.93 -0.02 10.94
N ALA A 21 4.96 -0.70 11.54
CA ALA A 21 5.12 -1.28 12.87
C ALA A 21 6.24 -2.33 12.91
N VAL A 22 6.35 -3.17 11.87
CA VAL A 22 7.46 -4.14 11.73
C VAL A 22 8.80 -3.43 11.52
N GLY A 23 8.86 -2.48 10.59
CA GLY A 23 10.10 -1.75 10.28
C GLY A 23 10.62 -0.93 11.47
N ALA A 24 9.73 -0.46 12.34
CA ALA A 24 10.08 0.24 13.58
C ALA A 24 10.36 -0.68 14.78
N GLY A 25 10.37 -2.01 14.59
CA GLY A 25 10.65 -2.99 15.64
C GLY A 25 9.52 -3.17 16.67
N ARG A 26 8.33 -2.58 16.45
CA ARG A 26 7.17 -2.72 17.35
C ARG A 26 6.41 -4.04 17.15
N ALA A 27 6.64 -4.72 16.03
CA ALA A 27 6.11 -6.04 15.75
C ALA A 27 7.16 -6.90 15.05
N ALA A 28 7.14 -8.21 15.31
CA ALA A 28 8.05 -9.15 14.64
C ALA A 28 7.63 -9.36 13.17
N PRO A 29 8.56 -9.66 12.24
CA PRO A 29 8.23 -9.94 10.84
C PRO A 29 7.19 -11.06 10.66
N GLY A 30 7.20 -12.07 11.53
CA GLY A 30 6.22 -13.17 11.52
C GLY A 30 4.79 -12.78 11.91
N TRP A 31 4.58 -11.56 12.40
CA TRP A 31 3.27 -11.05 12.78
C TRP A 31 2.36 -10.78 11.56
N LEU A 32 2.91 -10.27 10.45
CA LEU A 32 2.12 -10.00 9.23
C LEU A 32 1.43 -11.26 8.67
N PRO A 33 2.15 -12.39 8.47
CA PRO A 33 1.51 -13.64 8.08
C PRO A 33 0.42 -14.10 9.05
N ALA A 34 0.64 -13.93 10.36
CA ALA A 34 -0.35 -14.27 11.38
C ALA A 34 -1.61 -13.38 11.30
N LEU A 35 -1.46 -12.08 11.02
CA LEU A 35 -2.58 -11.17 10.78
C LEU A 35 -3.42 -11.58 9.57
N LEU A 36 -2.75 -11.92 8.46
CA LEU A 36 -3.41 -12.39 7.24
C LEU A 36 -4.19 -13.69 7.48
N ALA A 37 -3.57 -14.65 8.17
CA ALA A 37 -4.22 -15.91 8.54
C ALA A 37 -5.40 -15.69 9.51
N GLY A 38 -5.25 -14.75 10.45
CA GLY A 38 -6.25 -14.43 11.47
C GLY A 38 -7.46 -13.63 10.98
N ARG A 39 -7.37 -12.95 9.82
CA ARG A 39 -8.47 -12.21 9.17
C ARG A 39 -9.19 -11.21 10.08
N ASP A 40 -8.47 -10.63 11.04
CA ASP A 40 -9.04 -9.74 12.05
C ASP A 40 -8.32 -8.38 12.02
N ARG A 41 -9.05 -7.36 11.54
CA ARG A 41 -8.53 -5.99 11.40
C ARG A 41 -8.20 -5.33 12.74
N SER A 42 -8.89 -5.71 13.82
CA SER A 42 -8.65 -5.13 15.15
C SER A 42 -7.27 -5.47 15.70
N LYS A 43 -6.66 -6.55 15.19
CA LYS A 43 -5.31 -6.98 15.56
C LYS A 43 -4.20 -6.32 14.74
N ALA A 44 -4.53 -5.69 13.62
CA ALA A 44 -3.55 -5.01 12.77
C ALA A 44 -3.21 -3.61 13.29
N ALA A 45 -2.11 -3.03 12.81
CA ALA A 45 -1.69 -1.69 13.21
C ALA A 45 -2.68 -0.60 12.79
N ASP A 46 -2.44 0.61 13.29
CA ASP A 46 -3.18 1.81 12.87
C ASP A 46 -3.05 2.06 11.37
N THR A 47 -4.10 2.64 10.80
CA THR A 47 -4.12 3.02 9.38
C THR A 47 -3.08 4.13 9.14
N ALA A 48 -2.16 3.92 8.21
CA ALA A 48 -1.16 4.95 7.88
C ALA A 48 -1.81 6.28 7.46
N PRO A 49 -1.17 7.45 7.68
CA PRO A 49 -1.67 8.75 7.22
C PRO A 49 -1.94 8.78 5.70
N ALA A 50 -2.94 9.54 5.27
CA ALA A 50 -3.30 9.62 3.85
C ALA A 50 -2.30 10.43 3.01
N ALA A 51 -1.64 11.43 3.62
CA ALA A 51 -0.78 12.39 2.92
C ALA A 51 0.42 11.76 2.20
N GLY A 52 0.84 10.54 2.57
CA GLY A 52 1.95 9.83 1.93
C GLY A 52 1.53 8.82 0.85
N LEU A 53 0.23 8.73 0.52
CA LEU A 53 -0.26 7.78 -0.49
C LEU A 53 -0.51 8.50 -1.83
N TYR A 54 0.10 7.97 -2.89
CA TYR A 54 -0.04 8.49 -4.26
C TYR A 54 -0.49 7.37 -5.19
N LEU A 55 -1.45 7.68 -6.08
CA LEU A 55 -1.79 6.84 -7.23
C LEU A 55 -0.80 7.17 -8.35
N VAL A 56 0.07 6.23 -8.68
CA VAL A 56 1.15 6.44 -9.66
C VAL A 56 0.80 5.94 -11.06
N GLU A 57 0.05 4.84 -11.16
CA GLU A 57 -0.24 4.19 -12.44
C GLU A 57 -1.61 3.50 -12.41
N VAL A 58 -2.28 3.52 -13.56
CA VAL A 58 -3.47 2.70 -13.84
C VAL A 58 -3.29 2.05 -15.20
N GLU A 59 -3.37 0.73 -15.23
CA GLU A 59 -3.20 -0.03 -16.48
C GLU A 59 -4.49 -0.18 -17.26
N TYR A 60 -4.37 0.01 -18.58
CA TYR A 60 -5.42 -0.26 -19.55
C TYR A 60 -4.86 -1.13 -20.68
N PRO A 61 -5.71 -1.92 -21.36
CA PRO A 61 -5.32 -2.66 -22.56
C PRO A 61 -4.63 -1.80 -23.63
N ALA A 62 -3.59 -2.33 -24.26
CA ALA A 62 -2.76 -1.57 -25.20
C ALA A 62 -3.51 -0.96 -26.40
N HIS A 63 -4.63 -1.57 -26.82
CA HIS A 63 -5.41 -1.08 -27.97
C HIS A 63 -6.07 0.28 -27.72
N PHE A 64 -6.14 0.75 -26.47
CA PHE A 64 -6.60 2.10 -26.16
C PHE A 64 -5.56 3.18 -26.45
N GLY A 65 -4.29 2.82 -26.71
CA GLY A 65 -3.25 3.77 -27.13
C GLY A 65 -2.98 4.89 -26.14
N LEU A 66 -3.20 4.65 -24.84
CA LEU A 66 -3.00 5.67 -23.80
C LEU A 66 -1.50 5.95 -23.59
N PRO A 67 -1.13 7.21 -23.29
CA PRO A 67 0.24 7.53 -22.93
C PRO A 67 0.64 6.85 -21.62
N SER A 68 1.89 6.38 -21.53
CA SER A 68 2.45 5.90 -20.26
C SER A 68 2.65 7.09 -19.33
N ALA A 69 2.08 7.03 -18.12
CA ALA A 69 2.43 7.97 -17.07
C ALA A 69 3.89 7.73 -16.60
N PRO A 70 4.62 8.77 -16.17
CA PRO A 70 5.89 8.57 -15.49
C PRO A 70 5.66 7.86 -14.15
N ALA A 71 6.47 6.83 -13.87
CA ALA A 71 6.31 5.94 -12.71
C ALA A 71 6.60 6.63 -11.35
N GLU A 72 7.22 7.80 -11.36
CA GLU A 72 7.64 8.50 -10.13
C GLU A 72 6.67 9.64 -9.80
N PRO A 73 6.12 9.68 -8.56
CA PRO A 73 5.37 10.85 -8.11
C PRO A 73 6.29 12.06 -8.10
N LEU A 74 5.78 13.21 -8.57
CA LEU A 74 6.43 14.51 -8.43
C LEU A 74 6.46 14.91 -6.94
N LEU A 75 7.40 14.34 -6.19
CA LEU A 75 7.66 14.72 -4.81
C LEU A 75 8.40 16.07 -4.82
N PRO A 76 7.90 17.10 -4.10
CA PRO A 76 8.65 18.34 -3.98
C PRO A 76 9.95 18.08 -3.20
N GLY A 77 11.10 18.20 -3.88
CA GLY A 77 12.43 18.14 -3.27
C GLY A 77 13.27 16.88 -3.53
N ALA A 78 13.06 16.19 -4.66
CA ALA A 78 14.08 15.28 -5.20
C ALA A 78 15.30 16.06 -5.71
#